data_AF-A0A927M2W4-F1
#
_entry.id   AF-A0A927M2W4-F1
#
_cell.length_a   1.000
_cell.length_b   1.000
_cell.length_c   1.000
_cell.angle_alpha   90.00
_cell.angle_beta   90.00
_cell.angle_gamma   90.00
#
_symmetry.space_group_name_H-M   'P 1'
#
loop_
_entity.id
_entity.type
_entity.pdbx_description
1 polymer ?
#
loop_
_entity_poly.entity_id
_entity_poly.type
_entity_poly.pdbx_seq_one_letter_code
_entity_poly.pdbx_strand_id
1 'polypeptide(L)'
;MTKEEVLLLLQQLPEQLREAEADYYDSLSRLEDAKLALHAKECELFSLGLVTGRNEQARDAEIWQHTHELRRVLTKAKVAVDQSRVDYDYLKNKLENTQLIAQLLLQLEN
;
A
#
# COMPACT_ATOMS: atom_id res chain seq x y z
N MET A 1 -14.73 10.47 -25.80
CA MET A 1 -15.36 10.87 -24.53
C MET A 1 -16.43 11.90 -24.85
N THR A 2 -17.69 11.55 -24.70
CA THR A 2 -18.82 12.47 -24.88
C THR A 2 -19.03 13.30 -23.61
N LYS A 3 -19.79 14.40 -23.68
CA LYS A 3 -20.12 15.24 -22.51
C LYS A 3 -20.86 14.44 -21.42
N GLU A 4 -21.74 13.54 -21.83
CA GLU A 4 -22.47 12.65 -20.92
C GLU A 4 -21.52 11.65 -20.24
N GLU A 5 -20.57 11.07 -20.96
CA GLU A 5 -19.54 10.19 -20.39
C GLU A 5 -18.67 10.93 -19.36
N VAL A 6 -18.26 12.17 -19.66
CA VAL A 6 -17.47 13.00 -18.74
C VAL A 6 -18.25 13.29 -17.46
N LEU A 7 -19.53 13.68 -17.57
CA LEU A 7 -20.38 13.95 -16.41
C LEU A 7 -20.57 12.71 -15.53
N LEU A 8 -20.79 11.54 -16.15
CA LEU A 8 -20.92 10.28 -15.43
C LEU A 8 -19.62 9.94 -14.68
N LEU A 9 -18.47 10.08 -15.34
CA LEU A 9 -17.16 9.85 -14.71
C LEU A 9 -16.90 10.83 -13.55
N LEU A 10 -17.24 12.11 -13.69
CA LEU A 10 -17.09 13.10 -12.62
C LEU A 10 -17.97 12.80 -11.40
N GLN A 11 -19.10 12.11 -11.58
CA GLN A 11 -19.95 11.67 -10.48
C GLN A 11 -19.42 10.41 -9.78
N GLN A 12 -18.83 9.48 -10.53
CA GLN A 12 -18.42 8.16 -10.03
C GLN A 12 -17.00 8.13 -9.47
N LEU A 13 -16.05 8.81 -10.12
CA LEU A 13 -14.63 8.77 -9.76
C LEU A 13 -14.32 9.23 -8.33
N PRO A 14 -15.01 10.24 -7.76
CA PRO A 14 -14.75 10.65 -6.37
C PRO A 14 -15.00 9.52 -5.36
N GLU A 15 -16.08 8.75 -5.54
CA GLU A 15 -16.40 7.65 -4.63
C GLU A 15 -15.41 6.49 -4.80
N GLN A 16 -15.08 6.14 -6.04
CA GLN A 16 -14.05 5.13 -6.33
C GLN A 16 -12.68 5.52 -5.75
N LEU A 17 -12.33 6.81 -5.85
CA LEU A 17 -11.08 7.33 -5.29
C LEU A 17 -11.07 7.23 -3.76
N ARG A 18 -12.20 7.54 -3.11
CA ARG A 18 -12.37 7.41 -1.66
C ARG A 18 -12.19 5.97 -1.20
N GLU A 19 -12.76 5.01 -1.92
CA GLU A 19 -12.61 3.58 -1.64
C GLU A 19 -11.15 3.13 -1.80
N ALA A 20 -10.50 3.48 -2.91
CA ALA A 20 -9.10 3.14 -3.15
C ALA A 20 -8.14 3.79 -2.15
N GLU A 21 -8.42 5.02 -1.72
CA GLU A 21 -7.67 5.70 -0.67
C GLU A 21 -7.80 4.96 0.68
N ALA A 22 -9.01 4.54 1.03
CA ALA A 22 -9.23 3.74 2.25
C ALA A 22 -8.47 2.41 2.21
N ASP A 23 -8.51 1.69 1.08
CA ASP A 23 -7.78 0.44 0.88
C ASP A 23 -6.26 0.61 0.95
N TYR A 24 -5.75 1.73 0.44
CA TYR A 24 -4.33 2.09 0.54
C TYR A 24 -3.91 2.32 2.00
N TYR A 25 -4.69 3.08 2.77
CA TYR A 25 -4.38 3.32 4.18
C TYR A 25 -4.55 2.08 5.05
N ASP A 26 -5.53 1.21 4.77
CA ASP A 26 -5.66 -0.09 5.43
C ASP A 26 -4.43 -0.99 5.15
N SER A 27 -3.97 -1.02 3.89
CA SER A 27 -2.75 -1.74 3.52
C SER A 27 -1.51 -1.19 4.24
N LEU A 28 -1.40 0.13 4.38
CA LEU A 28 -0.32 0.77 5.16
C LEU A 28 -0.37 0.37 6.63
N SER A 29 -1.55 0.36 7.25
CA SER A 29 -1.72 -0.07 8.63
C SER A 29 -1.23 -1.51 8.82
N ARG A 30 -1.64 -2.42 7.93
CA ARG A 30 -1.21 -3.83 7.97
C ARG A 30 0.30 -4.00 7.77
N LEU A 31 0.91 -3.14 6.96
CA LEU A 31 2.37 -3.11 6.80
C LEU A 31 3.06 -2.71 8.10
N GLU A 32 2.57 -1.70 8.80
CA GLU A 32 3.12 -1.30 10.10
C GLU A 32 2.92 -2.39 11.16
N ASP A 33 1.76 -3.03 11.21
CA ASP A 33 1.50 -4.16 12.11
C ASP A 33 2.47 -5.32 11.85
N ALA A 34 2.73 -5.64 10.59
CA ALA A 34 3.68 -6.69 10.23
C ALA A 34 5.13 -6.35 10.61
N LYS A 35 5.52 -5.06 10.49
CA LYS A 35 6.84 -4.59 10.95
C LYS A 35 6.97 -4.70 12.47
N LEU A 36 5.95 -4.26 13.20
CA LEU A 36 5.92 -4.33 14.66
C LEU A 36 5.96 -5.77 15.14
N ALA A 37 5.20 -6.68 14.51
CA ALA A 37 5.21 -8.10 14.85
C ALA A 37 6.59 -8.74 14.61
N LEU A 38 7.24 -8.44 13.49
CA LEU A 38 8.60 -8.92 13.21
C LEU A 38 9.59 -8.39 14.25
N HIS A 39 9.56 -7.09 14.52
CA HIS A 39 10.47 -6.47 15.49
C HIS A 39 10.27 -7.01 16.92
N ALA A 40 9.01 -7.15 17.35
CA ALA A 40 8.68 -7.74 18.63
C ALA A 40 9.22 -9.17 18.73
N LYS A 41 9.13 -9.96 17.65
CA LYS A 41 9.67 -11.32 17.63
C LYS A 41 11.19 -11.33 17.74
N GLU A 42 11.87 -10.43 17.04
CA GLU A 42 13.33 -10.30 17.13
C GLU A 42 13.77 -9.94 18.56
N CYS A 43 13.11 -8.96 19.20
CA CYS A 43 13.35 -8.61 20.60
C CYS A 43 13.12 -9.79 21.56
N GLU A 44 12.04 -10.56 21.35
CA GLU A 44 11.74 -11.76 22.14
C GLU A 44 12.90 -12.78 22.05
N LEU A 45 13.39 -13.08 20.84
CA LEU A 45 14.48 -14.02 20.61
C LEU A 45 15.78 -13.60 21.32
N PHE A 46 16.09 -12.31 21.30
CA PHE A 46 17.23 -11.77 22.05
C PHE A 46 17.01 -11.91 23.56
N SER A 47 15.82 -11.58 24.06
CA SER A 47 15.51 -11.64 25.50
C SER A 47 15.55 -13.08 26.06
N LEU A 48 15.18 -14.06 25.25
CA LEU A 48 15.21 -15.48 25.59
C LEU A 48 16.59 -16.12 25.41
N GLY A 49 17.58 -15.37 24.90
CA GLY A 49 18.93 -15.90 24.64
C GLY A 49 18.97 -16.96 23.54
N LEU A 50 17.97 -16.99 22.65
CA LEU A 50 17.87 -17.95 21.54
C LEU A 50 18.78 -17.59 20.36
N VAL A 51 19.34 -16.38 20.39
CA VAL A 51 20.36 -15.91 19.44
C VAL A 51 21.73 -15.99 20.13
N THR A 52 22.51 -17.00 19.78
CA THR A 52 23.82 -17.31 20.38
C THR A 52 24.99 -17.13 19.41
N GLY A 53 24.68 -16.81 18.15
CA GLY A 53 25.64 -16.68 17.06
C GLY A 53 26.84 -15.80 17.41
N ARG A 54 28.04 -16.40 17.34
CA ARG A 54 29.32 -15.72 17.62
C ARG A 54 29.71 -14.72 16.53
N ASN A 55 29.11 -14.84 15.34
CA ASN A 55 29.28 -13.93 14.21
C ASN A 55 27.92 -13.58 13.60
N GLU A 56 27.90 -12.59 12.72
CA GLU A 56 26.68 -12.01 12.14
C GLU A 56 25.86 -13.03 11.34
N GLN A 57 26.50 -13.82 10.47
CA GLN A 57 25.82 -14.85 9.67
C GLN A 57 25.12 -15.92 10.52
N ALA A 58 25.73 -16.34 11.64
CA ALA A 58 25.10 -17.29 12.55
C ALA A 58 23.88 -16.69 13.25
N ARG A 59 23.98 -15.41 13.68
CA ARG A 59 22.83 -14.71 14.28
C ARG A 59 21.69 -14.55 13.30
N ASP A 60 21.99 -14.19 12.06
CA ASP A 60 20.97 -14.03 11.02
C ASP A 60 20.27 -15.35 10.70
N ALA A 61 21.03 -16.47 10.66
CA ALA A 61 20.46 -17.79 10.47
C ALA A 61 19.56 -18.22 11.63
N GLU A 62 19.97 -17.98 12.88
CA GLU A 62 19.16 -18.26 14.08
C GLU A 62 17.88 -17.41 14.09
N ILE A 63 17.98 -16.10 13.83
CA ILE A 63 16.81 -15.20 13.74
C ILE A 63 15.88 -15.65 12.61
N TRP A 64 16.43 -16.05 11.46
CA TRP A 64 15.65 -16.48 10.30
C TRP A 64 14.76 -17.68 10.60
N GLN A 65 15.27 -18.67 11.35
CA GLN A 65 14.50 -19.87 11.74
C GLN A 65 13.20 -19.52 12.49
N HIS A 66 13.18 -18.39 13.18
CA HIS A 66 12.04 -17.96 13.98
C HIS A 66 11.20 -16.85 13.35
N THR A 67 11.72 -16.19 12.31
CA THR A 67 11.09 -14.99 11.72
C THR A 67 10.69 -15.14 10.25
N HIS A 68 11.03 -16.23 9.56
CA HIS A 68 10.79 -16.37 8.12
C HIS A 68 9.32 -16.18 7.73
N GLU A 69 8.36 -16.68 8.51
CA GLU A 69 6.93 -16.48 8.22
C GLU A 69 6.51 -15.03 8.43
N LEU A 70 6.98 -14.37 9.48
CA LEU A 70 6.71 -12.94 9.71
C LEU A 70 7.31 -12.08 8.60
N ARG A 71 8.51 -12.41 8.14
CA ARG A 71 9.14 -11.76 6.99
C ARG A 71 8.34 -11.98 5.70
N ARG A 72 7.77 -13.17 5.51
CA ARG A 72 6.86 -13.45 4.38
C ARG A 72 5.57 -12.63 4.47
N VAL A 73 4.97 -12.52 5.66
CA VAL A 73 3.80 -11.67 5.91
C VAL A 73 4.13 -10.20 5.61
N LEU A 74 5.27 -9.72 6.10
CA LEU A 74 5.77 -8.37 5.83
C LEU A 74 5.92 -8.12 4.32
N THR A 75 6.52 -9.05 3.57
CA THR A 75 6.66 -8.93 2.11
C THR A 75 5.29 -8.87 1.43
N LYS A 76 4.33 -9.71 1.83
CA LYS A 76 2.97 -9.65 1.28
C LYS A 76 2.28 -8.32 1.57
N ALA A 77 2.44 -7.79 2.79
CA ALA A 77 1.87 -6.50 3.16
C ALA A 77 2.49 -5.35 2.34
N LYS A 78 3.81 -5.39 2.09
CA LYS A 78 4.48 -4.42 1.19
C LYS A 78 3.88 -4.46 -0.22
N VAL A 79 3.74 -5.65 -0.79
CA VAL A 79 3.14 -5.81 -2.12
C VAL A 79 1.70 -5.29 -2.16
N ALA A 80 0.91 -5.50 -1.10
CA ALA A 80 -0.46 -4.98 -1.01
C ALA A 80 -0.50 -3.44 -0.96
N VAL A 81 0.45 -2.80 -0.25
CA VAL A 81 0.62 -1.34 -0.26
C VAL A 81 0.98 -0.84 -1.64
N ASP A 82 1.94 -1.48 -2.31
CA ASP A 82 2.35 -1.07 -3.65
C ASP A 82 1.19 -1.18 -4.65
N GLN A 83 0.40 -2.26 -4.57
CA GLN A 83 -0.77 -2.45 -5.44
C GLN A 83 -1.86 -1.40 -5.19
N SER A 84 -2.29 -1.25 -3.93
CA SER A 84 -3.34 -0.28 -3.57
C SER A 84 -2.93 1.17 -3.86
N ARG A 85 -1.64 1.49 -3.74
CA ARG A 85 -1.09 2.79 -4.15
C ARG A 85 -1.25 3.03 -5.64
N VAL A 86 -0.92 2.03 -6.47
CA VAL A 86 -1.07 2.15 -7.93
C VAL A 86 -2.53 2.41 -8.31
N ASP A 87 -3.47 1.71 -7.67
CA ASP A 87 -4.90 1.87 -7.93
C ASP A 87 -5.41 3.26 -7.50
N TYR A 88 -4.99 3.74 -6.32
CA TYR A 88 -5.26 5.10 -5.85
C TYR A 88 -4.68 6.18 -6.79
N ASP A 89 -3.39 6.08 -7.12
CA ASP A 89 -2.69 7.04 -7.99
C ASP A 89 -3.34 7.05 -9.40
N TYR A 90 -3.76 5.89 -9.90
CA TYR A 90 -4.49 5.78 -11.17
C TYR A 90 -5.82 6.53 -11.13
N LEU A 91 -6.65 6.30 -10.12
CA LEU A 91 -7.96 6.96 -10.00
C LEU A 91 -7.83 8.46 -9.79
N LYS A 92 -6.82 8.88 -9.03
CA LYS A 92 -6.50 10.30 -8.83
C LYS A 92 -6.17 10.98 -10.16
N ASN A 93 -5.22 10.41 -10.91
CA ASN A 93 -4.85 10.93 -12.23
C ASN A 93 -6.04 10.91 -13.20
N LYS A 94 -6.88 9.87 -13.13
CA LYS A 94 -8.08 9.77 -13.97
C LYS A 94 -9.10 10.86 -13.65
N LEU A 95 -9.30 11.20 -12.37
CA LEU A 95 -10.17 12.30 -11.96
C LEU A 95 -9.63 13.64 -12.45
N GLU A 96 -8.34 13.92 -12.22
CA GLU A 96 -7.68 15.15 -12.67
C GLU A 96 -7.79 15.32 -14.20
N ASN A 97 -7.52 14.26 -14.96
CA ASN A 97 -7.67 14.27 -16.41
C ASN A 97 -9.12 14.51 -16.85
N THR A 98 -10.10 13.89 -16.17
CA THR A 98 -11.52 14.07 -16.49
C THR A 98 -11.98 15.51 -16.21
N GLN A 99 -11.50 16.12 -15.12
CA GLN A 99 -11.75 17.53 -14.81
C GLN A 99 -11.16 18.46 -15.88
N LEU A 100 -9.93 18.19 -16.34
CA LEU A 100 -9.30 18.95 -17.42
C LEU A 100 -10.09 18.85 -18.72
N ILE A 101 -10.51 17.64 -19.11
CA ILE A 101 -11.34 17.42 -20.31
C ILE A 101 -12.66 18.20 -20.19
N ALA A 102 -13.31 18.16 -19.03
CA ALA A 102 -14.54 18.91 -18.80
C ALA A 102 -14.34 20.43 -18.98
N GLN A 103 -13.24 20.98 -18.45
CA GLN A 103 -12.90 22.40 -18.62
C GLN A 103 -12.66 22.77 -20.08
N LEU A 104 -11.93 21.95 -20.83
CA LEU A 104 -11.67 22.18 -22.25
C LEU A 104 -12.95 22.13 -23.09
N LEU A 105 -13.87 21.20 -22.78
CA LEU A 105 -15.18 21.14 -23.45
C LEU A 105 -16.01 22.39 -23.20
N LEU A 106 -16.01 22.93 -21.97
CA LEU A 106 -16.70 24.17 -21.63
C LEU A 106 -16.11 25.40 -22.33
N GLN A 107 -14.80 25.41 -22.59
CA GLN A 107 -14.13 26.50 -23.31
C GLN A 107 -14.40 26.46 -24.82
N LEU A 108 -14.62 25.29 -25.41
CA LEU A 108 -14.93 25.12 -26.83
C LEU A 108 -16.40 25.45 -27.19
N GLU A 109 -17.29 25.47 -26.19
CA GLU A 109 -18.70 25.85 -26.35
C GLU A 109 -18.95 27.37 -26.23
N ASN A 110 -17.94 28.15 -25.82
CA ASN A 110 -17.96 29.63 -25.76
C ASN A 110 -17.22 30.25 -26.94
#